data_AF-A0A9D2E5V8-F1
#
_entry.id   AF-A0A9D2E5V8-F1
#
_cell.length_a   1.000
_cell.length_b   1.000
_cell.length_c   1.000
_cell.angle_alpha   90.00
_cell.angle_beta   90.00
_cell.angle_gamma   90.00
#
_symmetry.space_group_name_H-M   'P 1'
#
loop_
_entity.id
_entity.type
_entity.pdbx_description
1 polymer ?
#
loop_
_entity_poly.entity_id
_entity_poly.type
_entity_poly.pdbx_seq_one_letter_code
_entity_poly.pdbx_strand_id
1 'polypeptide(L)'
;MVALAAPPYVLADTLCCLGLGFFLAVCYDMSRFVFGGSRPVCFVLDVAAAFAAAVLACSFAASRSYSGVVRWYMASGLALGLAGYFFVLAPGCAAAQRLVKWTIARPFVFVWLLAVRPLARLCGRAAGAARDKLRAAAKKRRKKQLKNKGCVLYNSDNPSGFPRGQCAHFSAKEAGSMEKKQKRAPLLPRVLLRAGLVLIGGYLVAGLVFNQVDIAAKQKELQDLENQLEQQRQQNDELERVLESGSDLEIIERVARDKLGYAKPNERVFIDVTGQ
;
A
#
# COMPACT_ATOMS: atom_id res chain seq x y z
N MET A 1 25.75 -13.35 -20.97
CA MET A 1 24.78 -14.42 -21.31
C MET A 1 24.57 -15.24 -20.06
N VAL A 2 23.35 -15.18 -19.53
CA VAL A 2 22.99 -15.61 -18.17
C VAL A 2 23.15 -17.12 -18.02
N ALA A 3 23.91 -17.52 -17.00
CA ALA A 3 24.14 -18.91 -16.65
C ALA A 3 22.81 -19.62 -16.40
N LEU A 4 22.58 -20.64 -17.23
CA LEU A 4 21.48 -21.59 -17.20
C LEU A 4 21.67 -22.54 -16.01
N ALA A 5 21.61 -22.01 -14.78
CA ALA A 5 21.73 -22.81 -13.57
C ALA A 5 20.33 -23.13 -13.02
N ALA A 6 19.83 -24.29 -13.49
CA ALA A 6 18.89 -25.17 -12.79
C ALA A 6 17.38 -24.77 -12.73
N PRO A 7 16.54 -25.30 -13.65
CA PRO A 7 15.27 -24.66 -14.03
C PRO A 7 14.03 -24.86 -13.15
N PRO A 8 13.75 -25.99 -12.47
CA PRO A 8 12.40 -26.22 -11.94
C PRO A 8 12.08 -25.38 -10.70
N TYR A 9 13.07 -25.14 -9.83
CA TYR A 9 12.86 -24.42 -8.56
C TYR A 9 12.69 -22.92 -8.77
N VAL A 10 13.46 -22.32 -9.70
CA VAL A 10 13.30 -20.91 -10.06
C VAL A 10 11.95 -20.68 -10.73
N LEU A 11 11.50 -21.60 -11.58
CA LEU A 11 10.15 -21.56 -12.17
C LEU A 11 9.06 -21.70 -11.10
N ALA A 12 9.21 -22.60 -10.12
CA ALA A 12 8.24 -22.74 -9.04
C ALA A 12 8.13 -21.47 -8.17
N ASP A 13 9.26 -20.88 -7.80
CA ASP A 13 9.33 -19.63 -7.01
C ASP A 13 8.69 -18.46 -7.77
N THR A 14 9.01 -18.31 -9.06
CA THR A 14 8.45 -17.25 -9.91
C THR A 14 6.95 -17.42 -10.14
N LEU A 15 6.45 -18.64 -10.33
CA LEU A 15 5.01 -18.93 -10.46
C LEU A 15 4.26 -18.63 -9.15
N CYS A 16 4.84 -18.96 -8.00
CA CYS A 16 4.25 -18.59 -6.71
C CYS A 16 4.19 -17.06 -6.53
N CYS A 17 5.27 -16.35 -6.87
CA CYS A 17 5.30 -14.88 -6.83
C CYS A 17 4.28 -14.25 -7.79
N LEU A 18 4.06 -14.86 -8.95
CA LEU A 18 3.03 -14.45 -9.91
C LEU A 18 1.63 -14.58 -9.31
N GLY A 19 1.33 -15.71 -8.67
CA GLY A 19 0.07 -15.93 -7.96
C GLY A 19 -0.16 -14.93 -6.83
N LEU A 20 0.87 -14.64 -6.03
CA LEU A 20 0.83 -13.63 -4.97
C LEU A 20 0.60 -12.22 -5.53
N GLY A 21 1.25 -11.88 -6.64
CA GLY A 21 1.02 -10.61 -7.35
C GLY A 21 -0.41 -10.45 -7.85
N PHE A 22 -0.98 -11.52 -8.39
CA PHE A 22 -2.39 -11.55 -8.81
C PHE A 22 -3.35 -11.39 -7.63
N PHE A 23 -3.11 -12.11 -6.54
CA PHE A 23 -3.92 -11.99 -5.32
C PHE A 23 -3.90 -10.57 -4.75
N LEU A 24 -2.70 -9.97 -4.66
CA LEU A 24 -2.54 -8.59 -4.22
C LEU A 24 -3.31 -7.60 -5.13
N ALA A 25 -3.30 -7.85 -6.44
CA ALA A 25 -4.03 -7.04 -7.41
C ALA A 25 -5.56 -7.10 -7.20
N VAL A 26 -6.10 -8.29 -6.91
CA VAL A 26 -7.52 -8.49 -6.57
C VAL A 26 -7.88 -7.72 -5.30
N CYS A 27 -7.06 -7.83 -4.24
CA CYS A 27 -7.28 -7.09 -3.00
C CYS A 27 -7.21 -5.57 -3.21
N TYR A 28 -6.30 -5.09 -4.07
CA TYR A 28 -6.19 -3.68 -4.43
C TYR A 28 -7.45 -3.18 -5.18
N ASP A 29 -7.97 -3.92 -6.16
CA ASP A 29 -9.18 -3.49 -6.88
C ASP A 29 -10.43 -3.54 -5.99
N MET A 30 -10.52 -4.54 -5.10
CA MET A 30 -11.60 -4.64 -4.11
C MET A 30 -11.61 -3.45 -3.14
N SER A 31 -10.43 -3.08 -2.63
CA SER A 31 -10.29 -1.93 -1.76
C SER A 31 -10.54 -0.61 -2.50
N ARG A 32 -10.14 -0.50 -3.77
CA ARG A 32 -10.50 0.62 -4.65
C ARG A 32 -12.01 0.75 -4.86
N PHE A 33 -12.72 -0.37 -4.96
CA PHE A 33 -14.18 -0.40 -5.07
C PHE A 33 -14.85 0.13 -3.79
N VAL A 34 -14.35 -0.26 -2.61
CA VAL A 34 -14.92 0.11 -1.30
C VAL A 34 -14.66 1.57 -0.95
N PHE A 35 -13.41 2.03 -1.08
CA PHE A 35 -13.02 3.39 -0.65
C PHE A 35 -13.21 4.46 -1.74
N GLY A 36 -13.51 4.04 -2.97
CA GLY A 36 -13.79 4.91 -4.10
C GLY A 36 -12.56 5.50 -4.80
N GLY A 37 -12.77 6.06 -5.99
CA GLY A 37 -11.70 6.51 -6.89
C GLY A 37 -11.13 7.90 -6.63
N SER A 38 -11.16 8.39 -5.39
CA SER A 38 -10.63 9.73 -5.10
C SER A 38 -9.08 9.73 -5.15
N ARG A 39 -8.49 10.81 -5.69
CA ARG A 39 -7.01 10.95 -5.80
C ARG A 39 -6.23 10.70 -4.49
N PRO A 40 -6.67 11.18 -3.31
CA PRO A 40 -5.93 10.89 -2.07
C PRO A 40 -6.08 9.43 -1.63
N VAL A 41 -7.25 8.81 -1.82
CA VAL A 41 -7.46 7.40 -1.50
C VAL A 41 -6.60 6.50 -2.38
N CYS A 42 -6.55 6.77 -3.69
CA CYS A 42 -5.68 6.01 -4.61
C CYS A 42 -4.23 6.05 -4.17
N PHE A 43 -3.71 7.22 -3.78
CA PHE A 43 -2.34 7.35 -3.30
C PHE A 43 -2.07 6.52 -2.04
N VAL A 44 -2.98 6.55 -1.06
CA VAL A 44 -2.83 5.74 0.16
C VAL A 44 -2.90 4.25 -0.17
N LEU A 45 -3.81 3.86 -1.07
CA LEU A 45 -3.94 2.48 -1.54
C LEU A 45 -2.69 2.00 -2.28
N ASP A 46 -2.08 2.85 -3.10
CA ASP A 46 -0.86 2.55 -3.85
C ASP A 46 0.32 2.31 -2.90
N VAL A 47 0.47 3.15 -1.87
CA VAL A 47 1.53 2.95 -0.87
C VAL A 47 1.25 1.72 -0.01
N ALA A 48 0.00 1.48 0.39
CA ALA A 48 -0.37 0.28 1.13
C ALA A 48 -0.12 -1.00 0.32
N ALA A 49 -0.43 -0.98 -0.99
CA ALA A 49 -0.16 -2.09 -1.89
C ALA A 49 1.34 -2.32 -2.12
N ALA A 50 2.13 -1.24 -2.24
CA ALA A 50 3.58 -1.35 -2.33
C ALA A 50 4.19 -1.94 -1.05
N PHE A 51 3.71 -1.52 0.13
CA PHE A 51 4.12 -2.10 1.40
C PHE A 51 3.74 -3.58 1.51
N ALA A 52 2.49 -3.93 1.18
CA ALA A 52 2.04 -5.32 1.16
C ALA A 52 2.84 -6.19 0.18
N ALA A 53 3.18 -5.67 -1.00
CA ALA A 53 4.04 -6.35 -1.96
C ALA A 53 5.44 -6.64 -1.38
N ALA A 54 6.05 -5.65 -0.72
CA ALA A 54 7.36 -5.81 -0.08
C ALA A 54 7.33 -6.84 1.04
N VAL A 55 6.31 -6.79 1.90
CA VAL A 55 6.10 -7.76 2.98
C VAL A 55 5.88 -9.17 2.43
N LEU A 56 5.05 -9.33 1.40
CA LEU A 56 4.81 -10.63 0.76
C LEU A 56 6.08 -11.19 0.12
N ALA A 57 6.86 -10.37 -0.58
CA ALA A 57 8.12 -10.80 -1.19
C ALA A 57 9.14 -11.23 -0.12
N CYS A 58 9.26 -10.48 0.98
CA CYS A 58 10.16 -10.84 2.08
C CYS A 58 9.70 -12.09 2.83
N SER A 59 8.40 -12.21 3.09
CA SER A 59 7.82 -13.38 3.76
C SER A 59 7.99 -14.63 2.90
N PHE A 60 7.72 -14.53 1.60
CA PHE A 60 7.90 -15.65 0.68
C PHE A 60 9.38 -16.07 0.56
N ALA A 61 10.29 -15.10 0.49
CA ALA A 61 11.73 -15.35 0.49
C ALA A 61 12.20 -16.06 1.76
N ALA A 62 11.70 -15.67 2.93
CA ALA A 62 12.05 -16.28 4.20
C ALA A 62 11.44 -17.68 4.42
N SER A 63 10.21 -17.92 3.92
CA SER A 63 9.48 -19.16 4.22
C SER A 63 9.72 -20.28 3.21
N ARG A 64 9.66 -19.98 1.92
CA ARG A 64 9.58 -21.03 0.88
C ARG A 64 10.73 -20.97 -0.12
N SER A 65 11.43 -19.85 -0.24
CA SER A 65 12.52 -19.75 -1.20
C SER A 65 13.71 -20.57 -0.75
N TYR A 66 14.20 -21.39 -1.66
CA TYR A 66 15.42 -22.18 -1.50
C TYR A 66 16.66 -21.33 -1.15
N SER A 67 16.64 -20.04 -1.51
CA SER A 67 17.79 -19.14 -1.30
C SER A 67 17.70 -18.27 -0.05
N GLY A 68 16.56 -18.23 0.64
CA GLY A 68 16.35 -17.36 1.82
C GLY A 68 16.41 -15.85 1.55
N VAL A 69 16.75 -15.40 0.34
CA VAL A 69 17.04 -14.01 0.00
C VAL A 69 16.14 -13.53 -1.14
N VAL A 70 15.69 -12.27 -1.07
CA VAL A 70 14.90 -11.64 -2.14
C VAL A 70 15.78 -11.42 -3.37
N ARG A 71 15.39 -12.02 -4.51
CA ARG A 71 16.07 -11.88 -5.80
C ARG A 71 15.19 -11.16 -6.82
N TRP A 72 15.82 -10.61 -7.86
CA TRP A 72 15.15 -9.81 -8.90
C TRP A 72 14.00 -10.55 -9.60
N TYR A 73 14.11 -11.87 -9.77
CA TYR A 73 13.06 -12.66 -10.43
C TYR A 73 11.77 -12.78 -9.59
N MET A 74 11.86 -12.66 -8.26
CA MET A 74 10.66 -12.66 -7.40
C MET A 74 9.89 -11.35 -7.56
N ALA A 75 10.62 -10.23 -7.58
CA ALA A 75 10.04 -8.93 -7.88
C ALA A 75 9.44 -8.90 -9.29
N SER A 76 10.10 -9.49 -10.29
CA SER A 76 9.55 -9.56 -11.65
C SER A 76 8.31 -10.45 -11.74
N GLY A 77 8.28 -11.58 -11.03
CA GLY A 77 7.10 -12.45 -10.95
C GLY A 77 5.89 -11.73 -10.34
N LEU A 78 6.09 -11.02 -9.23
CA LEU A 78 5.04 -10.27 -8.56
C LEU A 78 4.54 -9.09 -9.42
N ALA A 79 5.45 -8.39 -10.11
CA ALA A 79 5.11 -7.34 -11.06
C ALA A 79 4.33 -7.89 -12.28
N LEU A 80 4.73 -9.05 -12.82
CA LEU A 80 4.01 -9.72 -13.90
C LEU A 80 2.62 -10.19 -13.46
N GLY A 81 2.47 -10.68 -12.23
CA GLY A 81 1.17 -11.03 -11.65
C GLY A 81 0.22 -9.83 -11.56
N LEU A 82 0.73 -8.68 -11.09
CA LEU A 82 0.00 -7.41 -11.07
C LEU A 82 -0.39 -6.96 -12.48
N ALA A 83 0.58 -6.94 -13.41
CA ALA A 83 0.34 -6.51 -14.79
C ALA A 83 -0.66 -7.43 -15.51
N GLY A 84 -0.54 -8.75 -15.32
CA GLY A 84 -1.45 -9.75 -15.87
C GLY A 84 -2.89 -9.56 -15.38
N TYR A 85 -3.07 -9.24 -14.09
CA TYR A 85 -4.39 -8.90 -13.55
C TYR A 85 -4.99 -7.66 -14.23
N PHE A 86 -4.21 -6.59 -14.37
CA PHE A 86 -4.69 -5.36 -15.01
C PHE A 86 -5.02 -5.54 -16.49
N PHE A 87 -4.31 -6.42 -17.19
CA PHE A 87 -4.53 -6.64 -18.61
C PHE A 87 -5.73 -7.56 -18.88
N VAL A 88 -5.91 -8.61 -18.08
CA VAL A 88 -6.92 -9.66 -18.31
C VAL A 88 -8.19 -9.41 -17.50
N LEU A 89 -8.06 -9.20 -16.19
CA LEU A 89 -9.20 -9.20 -15.28
C LEU A 89 -9.79 -7.82 -15.01
N ALA A 90 -8.98 -6.76 -14.98
CA ALA A 90 -9.49 -5.42 -14.73
C ALA A 90 -10.59 -4.95 -15.71
N PRO A 91 -10.55 -5.21 -17.05
CA PRO A 91 -11.67 -4.86 -17.91
C PRO A 91 -12.96 -5.63 -17.56
N GLY A 92 -12.83 -6.90 -17.13
CA GLY A 92 -13.95 -7.72 -16.66
C GLY A 92 -14.52 -7.24 -15.32
N CYS A 93 -13.67 -6.95 -14.35
CA CYS A 93 -14.06 -6.39 -13.05
C CYS A 93 -14.69 -5.00 -13.21
N ALA A 94 -14.20 -4.16 -14.13
CA ALA A 94 -14.79 -2.85 -14.41
C ALA A 94 -16.19 -2.95 -15.05
N ALA A 95 -16.45 -3.98 -15.85
CA ALA A 95 -17.79 -4.27 -16.38
C ALA A 95 -18.72 -4.76 -15.26
N ALA A 96 -18.24 -5.67 -14.41
CA ALA A 96 -18.98 -6.17 -13.26
C ALA A 96 -19.33 -5.04 -12.27
N GLN A 97 -18.38 -4.15 -11.94
CA GLN A 97 -18.61 -3.00 -11.07
C GLN A 97 -19.67 -2.05 -11.66
N ARG A 98 -19.69 -1.85 -12.98
CA ARG A 98 -20.73 -1.06 -13.66
C ARG A 98 -22.09 -1.72 -13.55
N LEU A 99 -22.16 -3.04 -13.74
CA LEU A 99 -23.40 -3.80 -13.57
C LEU A 99 -23.90 -3.73 -12.13
N VAL A 100 -23.04 -3.96 -11.12
CA VAL A 100 -23.40 -3.87 -9.70
C VAL A 100 -23.90 -2.47 -9.33
N LYS A 101 -23.18 -1.42 -9.75
CA LYS A 101 -23.63 -0.03 -9.51
C LYS A 101 -24.94 0.26 -10.22
N TRP A 102 -25.12 -0.27 -11.43
CA TRP A 102 -26.34 -0.10 -12.19
C TRP A 102 -27.52 -0.84 -11.57
N THR A 103 -27.36 -2.08 -11.11
CA THR A 103 -28.43 -2.85 -10.45
C THR A 103 -28.85 -2.18 -9.14
N ILE A 104 -27.91 -1.66 -8.36
CA ILE A 104 -28.19 -0.92 -7.11
C ILE A 104 -28.85 0.44 -7.40
N ALA A 105 -28.36 1.19 -8.40
CA ALA A 105 -28.89 2.52 -8.71
C ALA A 105 -30.24 2.48 -9.42
N ARG A 106 -30.53 1.43 -10.19
CA ARG A 106 -31.74 1.30 -11.01
C ARG A 106 -33.05 1.43 -10.21
N PRO A 107 -33.27 0.75 -9.07
CA PRO A 107 -34.51 0.95 -8.30
C PRO A 107 -34.66 2.40 -7.81
N PHE A 108 -33.58 3.02 -7.34
CA PHE A 108 -33.57 4.42 -6.89
C PHE A 108 -33.88 5.41 -8.01
N VAL A 109 -33.25 5.22 -9.17
CA VAL A 109 -33.48 6.03 -10.37
C VAL A 109 -34.91 5.84 -10.88
N PHE A 110 -35.44 4.62 -10.85
CA PHE A 110 -36.81 4.32 -11.27
C PHE A 110 -37.83 4.99 -10.36
N VAL A 111 -37.67 4.89 -9.03
CA VAL A 111 -38.52 5.57 -8.04
C VAL A 111 -38.45 7.10 -8.21
N TRP A 112 -37.26 7.66 -8.41
CA TRP A 112 -37.10 9.10 -8.64
C TRP A 112 -37.75 9.56 -9.96
N LEU A 113 -37.61 8.77 -11.03
CA LEU A 113 -38.23 9.05 -12.32
C LEU A 113 -39.75 8.95 -12.28
N LEU A 114 -40.31 7.94 -11.60
CA LEU A 114 -41.75 7.70 -11.54
C LEU A 114 -42.46 8.65 -10.58
N ALA A 115 -41.93 8.85 -9.37
CA ALA A 115 -42.64 9.55 -8.30
C ALA A 115 -42.22 11.02 -8.19
N VAL A 116 -40.92 11.29 -8.20
CA VAL A 116 -40.38 12.62 -7.84
C VAL A 116 -40.37 13.56 -9.04
N ARG A 117 -40.01 13.06 -10.23
CA ARG A 117 -39.88 13.89 -11.43
C ARG A 117 -41.20 14.51 -11.92
N PRO A 118 -42.36 13.83 -11.94
CA PRO A 118 -43.63 14.50 -12.32
C PRO A 118 -44.05 15.53 -11.27
N LEU A 119 -43.92 15.21 -9.97
CA LEU A 119 -44.24 16.16 -8.89
C LEU A 119 -43.36 17.41 -8.94
N ALA A 120 -42.05 17.24 -9.12
CA ALA A 120 -41.10 18.33 -9.23
C ALA A 120 -41.37 19.23 -10.44
N ARG A 121 -41.82 18.67 -11.57
CA ARG A 121 -42.23 19.46 -12.75
C ARG A 121 -43.49 20.28 -12.49
N LEU A 122 -44.47 19.72 -11.79
CA LEU A 122 -45.71 20.42 -11.44
C LEU A 122 -45.44 21.56 -10.44
N CYS A 123 -44.71 21.28 -9.36
CA CYS A 123 -44.28 22.29 -8.40
C CYS A 123 -43.39 23.36 -9.03
N GLY A 124 -42.48 22.97 -9.93
CA GLY A 124 -41.62 23.89 -10.67
C GLY A 124 -42.39 24.84 -11.59
N ARG A 125 -43.45 24.37 -12.25
CA ARG A 125 -44.36 25.20 -13.05
C ARG A 125 -45.15 26.19 -12.19
N ALA A 126 -45.69 25.74 -11.07
CA ALA A 126 -46.41 26.60 -10.13
C ALA A 126 -45.50 27.68 -9.52
N ALA A 127 -44.30 27.28 -9.07
CA ALA A 127 -43.30 28.20 -8.53
C ALA A 127 -42.75 29.17 -9.61
N GLY A 128 -42.59 28.71 -10.85
CA GLY A 128 -42.23 29.54 -12.00
C GLY A 128 -43.27 30.62 -12.29
N ALA A 129 -44.54 30.24 -12.37
CA ALA A 129 -45.64 31.18 -12.58
C ALA A 129 -45.75 32.21 -11.43
N ALA A 130 -45.55 31.79 -10.18
CA ALA A 130 -45.51 32.70 -9.03
C ALA A 130 -44.32 33.68 -9.10
N ARG A 131 -43.13 33.20 -9.47
CA ARG A 131 -41.92 34.03 -9.67
C ARG A 131 -42.10 35.02 -10.81
N ASP A 132 -42.72 34.64 -11.92
CA ASP A 132 -42.95 35.53 -13.05
C ASP A 132 -43.99 36.61 -12.71
N LYS A 133 -45.03 36.28 -11.94
CA LYS A 133 -45.97 37.27 -11.38
C LYS A 133 -45.27 38.28 -10.47
N LEU A 134 -44.42 37.82 -9.55
CA LEU A 134 -43.62 38.68 -8.68
C LEU A 134 -42.67 39.58 -9.47
N ARG A 135 -41.97 39.02 -10.49
CA ARG A 135 -41.08 39.77 -11.38
C ARG A 135 -41.83 40.81 -12.21
N ALA A 136 -43.02 40.47 -12.73
CA ALA A 136 -43.87 41.40 -13.47
C ALA A 136 -44.40 42.53 -12.57
N ALA A 137 -44.81 42.22 -11.34
CA ALA A 137 -45.22 43.21 -10.34
C ALA A 137 -44.06 44.14 -9.96
N ALA A 138 -42.85 43.60 -9.77
CA ALA A 138 -41.63 44.39 -9.51
C ALA A 138 -41.27 45.32 -10.69
N LYS A 139 -41.34 44.82 -11.95
CA LYS A 139 -41.14 45.66 -13.15
C LYS A 139 -42.16 46.80 -13.25
N LYS A 140 -43.44 46.53 -12.97
CA LYS A 140 -44.50 47.56 -12.96
C LYS A 140 -44.25 48.61 -11.87
N ARG A 141 -43.86 48.21 -10.64
CA ARG A 141 -43.49 49.14 -9.56
C ARG A 141 -42.31 50.03 -9.95
N ARG A 142 -41.25 49.45 -10.54
CA ARG A 142 -40.08 50.19 -11.02
C ARG A 142 -40.45 51.22 -12.10
N LYS A 143 -41.31 50.85 -13.06
CA LYS A 143 -41.78 51.77 -14.12
C LYS A 143 -42.64 52.93 -13.58
N LYS A 144 -43.48 52.70 -12.56
CA LYS A 144 -44.24 53.76 -11.88
C LYS A 144 -43.33 54.71 -11.08
N GLN A 145 -42.28 54.19 -10.44
CA GLN A 145 -41.28 55.01 -9.77
C GLN A 145 -40.46 55.88 -10.74
N LEU A 146 -40.17 55.39 -11.95
CA LEU A 146 -39.43 56.15 -12.96
C LEU A 146 -40.24 57.31 -13.55
N LYS A 147 -41.57 57.15 -13.75
CA LYS A 147 -42.41 58.22 -14.30
C LYS A 147 -42.62 59.40 -13.34
N ASN A 148 -42.54 59.18 -12.03
CA ASN A 148 -42.83 60.21 -11.02
C ASN A 148 -41.61 61.09 -10.64
N LYS A 149 -40.57 61.09 -11.48
CA LYS A 149 -39.36 61.93 -11.33
C LYS A 149 -39.15 62.88 -12.51
N GLY A 150 -40.21 63.20 -13.23
CA GLY A 150 -40.15 64.26 -14.25
C GLY A 150 -40.05 65.62 -13.58
N CYS A 151 -38.85 66.03 -13.19
CA CYS A 151 -38.56 67.46 -13.08
C CYS A 151 -38.60 67.98 -14.52
N VAL A 152 -39.69 68.69 -14.86
CA VAL A 152 -39.81 69.40 -16.12
C VAL A 152 -38.79 70.55 -16.05
N LEU A 153 -37.65 70.38 -16.71
CA LEU A 153 -36.65 71.44 -16.84
C LEU A 153 -37.17 72.43 -17.89
N TYR A 154 -37.68 73.57 -17.45
CA TYR A 154 -37.87 74.71 -18.35
C TYR A 154 -36.53 75.39 -18.53
N ASN A 155 -36.02 75.43 -19.76
CA ASN A 155 -34.88 76.29 -20.06
C ASN A 155 -35.40 77.73 -20.10
N SER A 156 -35.09 78.49 -19.05
CA SER A 156 -35.28 79.94 -19.04
C SER A 156 -33.89 80.53 -19.14
N ASP A 157 -33.58 81.05 -20.31
CA ASP A 157 -32.37 81.83 -20.54
C ASP A 157 -32.43 83.06 -19.62
N ASN A 158 -31.52 83.16 -18.67
CA ASN A 158 -31.21 84.45 -18.07
C ASN A 158 -29.75 84.53 -17.62
N PRO A 159 -28.99 85.56 -18.03
CA PRO A 159 -27.60 85.72 -17.66
C PRO A 159 -27.45 86.40 -16.30
N SER A 160 -26.29 86.18 -15.69
CA SER A 160 -25.68 86.91 -14.57
C SER A 160 -26.11 86.58 -13.13
N GLY A 161 -25.18 85.94 -12.42
CA GLY A 161 -24.70 86.31 -11.07
C GLY A 161 -25.60 86.10 -9.85
N PHE A 162 -25.35 85.03 -9.08
CA PHE A 162 -24.98 85.03 -7.63
C PHE A 162 -24.94 83.58 -7.08
N PRO A 163 -24.11 83.24 -6.08
CA PRO A 163 -23.91 81.86 -5.62
C PRO A 163 -24.71 81.56 -4.33
N ARG A 164 -25.31 80.36 -4.24
CA ARG A 164 -25.51 79.51 -3.03
C ARG A 164 -26.59 78.47 -3.28
N GLY A 165 -26.39 77.27 -2.73
CA GLY A 165 -27.49 76.40 -2.31
C GLY A 165 -27.43 74.96 -2.82
N GLN A 166 -26.65 74.14 -2.12
CA GLN A 166 -26.92 72.73 -1.80
C GLN A 166 -27.81 71.90 -2.77
N CYS A 167 -27.19 71.00 -3.51
CA CYS A 167 -27.82 69.76 -3.97
C CYS A 167 -27.12 68.56 -3.29
N ALA A 168 -27.38 68.38 -1.99
CA ALA A 168 -27.08 67.13 -1.30
C ALA A 168 -28.36 66.30 -1.25
N HIS A 169 -28.44 65.21 -2.02
CA HIS A 169 -29.23 64.03 -1.68
C HIS A 169 -28.70 62.79 -2.43
N PHE A 170 -27.63 62.23 -1.87
CA PHE A 170 -27.57 60.84 -1.41
C PHE A 170 -28.51 59.83 -2.10
N SER A 171 -27.97 59.03 -3.02
CA SER A 171 -28.10 57.57 -2.95
C SER A 171 -27.11 56.90 -3.91
N ALA A 172 -25.83 56.91 -3.52
CA ALA A 172 -24.95 55.81 -3.88
C ALA A 172 -25.39 54.61 -3.04
N LYS A 173 -26.07 53.65 -3.67
CA LYS A 173 -26.31 52.33 -3.08
C LYS A 173 -25.63 51.30 -3.96
N GLU A 174 -24.41 51.01 -3.55
CA GLU A 174 -23.57 49.92 -3.98
C GLU A 174 -24.39 48.62 -4.04
N ALA A 175 -24.44 48.01 -5.22
CA ALA A 175 -24.84 46.62 -5.38
C ALA A 175 -23.57 45.83 -5.70
N GLY A 176 -22.73 45.65 -4.68
CA GLY A 176 -21.63 44.71 -4.71
C GLY A 176 -22.19 43.29 -4.87
N SER A 177 -22.00 42.72 -6.06
CA SER A 177 -22.25 41.32 -6.34
C SER A 177 -21.30 40.47 -5.50
N MET A 178 -21.85 39.74 -4.53
CA MET A 178 -21.14 38.75 -3.72
C MET A 178 -20.74 37.57 -4.60
N GLU A 179 -19.59 37.65 -5.28
CA GLU A 179 -18.88 36.47 -5.77
C GLU A 179 -18.39 35.66 -4.57
N LYS A 180 -19.05 34.53 -4.29
CA LYS A 180 -18.52 33.52 -3.37
C LYS A 180 -17.27 32.89 -4.00
N LYS A 181 -16.09 33.48 -3.75
CA LYS A 181 -14.80 32.86 -4.05
C LYS A 181 -14.68 31.56 -3.29
N GLN A 182 -14.76 30.45 -4.03
CA GLN A 182 -14.55 29.10 -3.54
C GLN A 182 -13.10 28.98 -3.06
N LYS A 183 -12.89 29.02 -1.74
CA LYS A 183 -11.57 28.88 -1.11
C LYS A 183 -11.01 27.49 -1.44
N ARG A 184 -10.01 27.44 -2.32
CA ARG A 184 -9.24 26.21 -2.60
C ARG A 184 -8.43 25.87 -1.35
N ALA A 185 -8.56 24.65 -0.84
CA ALA A 185 -7.79 24.17 0.31
C ALA A 185 -6.27 24.27 0.03
N PRO A 186 -5.43 24.58 1.03
CA PRO A 186 -3.99 24.71 0.84
C PRO A 186 -3.40 23.37 0.38
N LEU A 187 -2.59 23.41 -0.68
CA LEU A 187 -1.95 22.23 -1.29
C LEU A 187 -0.81 21.68 -0.40
N LEU A 188 -0.19 22.52 0.43
CA LEU A 188 0.95 22.21 1.29
C LEU A 188 0.75 21.00 2.24
N PRO A 189 -0.31 20.90 3.06
CA PRO A 189 -0.51 19.74 3.95
C PRO A 189 -0.69 18.42 3.19
N ARG A 190 -1.22 18.48 1.96
CA ARG A 190 -1.40 17.29 1.11
C ARG A 190 -0.08 16.81 0.51
N VAL A 191 0.83 17.71 0.18
CA VAL A 191 2.17 17.36 -0.33
C VAL A 191 3.02 16.77 0.80
N LEU A 192 2.98 17.37 1.99
CA LEU A 192 3.68 16.88 3.18
C LEU A 192 3.23 15.47 3.58
N LEU A 193 1.92 15.22 3.60
CA LEU A 193 1.39 13.88 3.92
C LEU A 193 1.84 12.82 2.91
N ARG A 194 1.91 13.18 1.61
CA ARG A 194 2.43 12.28 0.56
C ARG A 194 3.93 12.02 0.72
N ALA A 195 4.71 13.07 0.96
CA ALA A 195 6.15 12.94 1.20
C ALA A 195 6.44 12.08 2.45
N GLY A 196 5.68 12.28 3.54
CA GLY A 196 5.77 11.47 4.75
C GLY A 196 5.48 9.99 4.48
N LEU A 197 4.42 9.68 3.72
CA LEU A 197 4.10 8.31 3.32
C LEU A 197 5.20 7.65 2.47
N VAL A 198 5.82 8.40 1.56
CA VAL A 198 6.96 7.90 0.75
C VAL A 198 8.18 7.64 1.63
N LEU A 199 8.48 8.53 2.57
CA LEU A 199 9.61 8.36 3.50
C LEU A 199 9.40 7.17 4.43
N ILE A 200 8.20 7.00 4.99
CA ILE A 200 7.85 5.85 5.84
C ILE A 200 7.94 4.56 5.04
N GLY A 201 7.40 4.54 3.82
CA GLY A 201 7.51 3.38 2.91
C GLY A 201 8.98 3.04 2.61
N GLY A 202 9.80 4.04 2.30
CA GLY A 202 11.24 3.86 2.06
C GLY A 202 11.99 3.34 3.29
N TYR A 203 11.72 3.88 4.47
CA TYR A 203 12.30 3.42 5.74
C TYR A 203 11.95 1.96 6.03
N LEU A 204 10.69 1.57 5.82
CA LEU A 204 10.24 0.20 6.02
C LEU A 204 10.91 -0.77 5.04
N VAL A 205 11.04 -0.39 3.76
CA VAL A 205 11.76 -1.19 2.77
C VAL A 205 13.23 -1.35 3.17
N ALA A 206 13.89 -0.28 3.60
CA ALA A 206 15.26 -0.36 4.10
C ALA A 206 15.39 -1.26 5.34
N GLY A 207 14.48 -1.13 6.31
CA GLY A 207 14.41 -1.99 7.49
C GLY A 207 14.23 -3.47 7.16
N LEU A 208 13.41 -3.79 6.15
CA LEU A 208 13.26 -5.15 5.67
C LEU A 208 14.54 -5.70 5.04
N VAL A 209 15.30 -4.89 4.29
CA VAL A 209 16.60 -5.29 3.75
C VAL A 209 17.59 -5.60 4.87
N PHE A 210 17.64 -4.77 5.92
CA PHE A 210 18.48 -5.04 7.08
C PHE A 210 18.08 -6.35 7.79
N ASN A 211 16.77 -6.57 8.00
CA ASN A 211 16.27 -7.82 8.58
C ASN A 211 16.66 -9.06 7.75
N GLN A 212 16.79 -8.95 6.42
CA GLN A 212 17.24 -10.08 5.58
C GLN A 212 18.73 -10.41 5.78
N VAL A 213 19.57 -9.41 6.05
CA VAL A 213 20.99 -9.63 6.38
C VAL A 213 21.11 -10.35 7.73
N ASP A 214 20.25 -10.03 8.69
CA ASP A 214 20.20 -10.70 9.99
C ASP A 214 19.73 -12.16 9.86
N ILE A 215 18.73 -12.44 9.01
CA ILE A 215 18.27 -13.82 8.74
C ILE A 215 19.40 -14.65 8.11
N ALA A 216 20.17 -14.08 7.18
CA ALA A 216 21.32 -14.77 6.58
C ALA A 216 22.44 -15.05 7.59
N ALA A 217 22.66 -14.15 8.56
CA ALA A 217 23.59 -14.38 9.66
C ALA A 217 23.12 -15.55 10.56
N LYS A 218 21.82 -15.64 10.83
CA LYS A 218 21.24 -16.72 11.65
C LYS A 218 21.27 -18.08 10.97
N GLN A 219 21.13 -18.13 9.66
CA GLN A 219 21.28 -19.39 8.90
C GLN A 219 22.72 -19.91 8.91
N LYS A 220 23.72 -19.02 8.91
CA LYS A 220 25.12 -19.42 9.11
C LYS A 220 25.38 -20.01 10.48
N GLU A 221 24.82 -19.42 11.53
CA GLU A 221 24.92 -19.98 12.89
C GLU A 221 24.35 -21.40 12.93
N LEU A 222 23.18 -21.66 12.30
CA LEU A 222 22.59 -22.99 12.23
C LEU A 222 23.46 -23.99 11.44
N GLN A 223 24.03 -23.58 10.31
CA GLN A 223 24.95 -24.43 9.55
C GLN A 223 26.21 -24.77 10.35
N ASP A 224 26.79 -23.82 11.09
CA ASP A 224 27.95 -24.08 11.93
C ASP A 224 27.60 -25.04 13.09
N LEU A 225 26.43 -24.88 13.71
CA LEU A 225 25.93 -25.78 14.75
C LEU A 225 25.67 -27.19 14.21
N GLU A 226 25.13 -27.32 12.99
CA GLU A 226 24.88 -28.62 12.34
C GLU A 226 26.19 -29.32 11.98
N ASN A 227 27.18 -28.58 11.46
CA ASN A 227 28.53 -29.09 11.23
C ASN A 227 29.20 -29.58 12.53
N GLN A 228 29.00 -28.87 13.64
CA GLN A 228 29.50 -29.33 14.95
C GLN A 228 28.82 -30.62 15.41
N LEU A 229 27.51 -30.75 15.17
CA LEU A 229 26.75 -31.95 15.49
C LEU A 229 27.20 -33.15 14.65
N GLU A 230 27.44 -32.95 13.35
CA GLU A 230 27.98 -33.99 12.46
C GLU A 230 29.40 -34.39 12.86
N GLN A 231 30.26 -33.43 13.20
CA GLN A 231 31.60 -33.73 13.73
C GLN A 231 31.54 -34.53 15.02
N GLN A 232 30.64 -34.18 15.96
CA GLN A 232 30.47 -34.94 17.20
C GLN A 232 29.91 -36.34 16.94
N ARG A 233 28.98 -36.50 15.98
CA ARG A 233 28.48 -37.82 15.59
C ARG A 233 29.56 -38.66 14.94
N GLN A 234 30.36 -38.09 14.04
CA GLN A 234 31.51 -38.79 13.46
C GLN A 234 32.51 -39.23 14.55
N GLN A 235 32.79 -38.38 15.53
CA GLN A 235 33.64 -38.76 16.67
C GLN A 235 33.03 -39.89 17.50
N ASN A 236 31.72 -39.84 17.78
CA ASN A 236 31.02 -40.92 18.48
C ASN A 236 31.01 -42.23 17.66
N ASP A 237 30.74 -42.18 16.36
CA ASP A 237 30.76 -43.34 15.47
C ASP A 237 32.17 -43.93 15.33
N GLU A 238 33.21 -43.08 15.31
CA GLU A 238 34.61 -43.52 15.34
C GLU A 238 34.95 -44.19 16.67
N LEU A 239 34.52 -43.61 17.80
CA LEU A 239 34.67 -44.22 19.13
C LEU A 239 33.96 -45.58 19.20
N GLU A 240 32.74 -45.68 18.66
CA GLU A 240 31.98 -46.93 18.55
C GLU A 240 32.69 -47.96 17.65
N ARG A 241 33.25 -47.55 16.51
CA ARG A 241 34.05 -48.46 15.66
C ARG A 241 35.31 -48.95 16.36
N VAL A 242 36.00 -48.09 17.11
CA VAL A 242 37.18 -48.50 17.89
C VAL A 242 36.78 -49.54 18.94
N LEU A 243 35.66 -49.32 19.64
CA LEU A 243 35.06 -50.28 20.58
C LEU A 243 34.69 -51.61 19.88
N GLU A 244 34.01 -51.56 18.72
CA GLU A 244 33.50 -52.76 18.02
C GLU A 244 34.59 -53.57 17.31
N SER A 245 35.71 -52.94 16.91
CA SER A 245 36.84 -53.60 16.23
C SER A 245 37.58 -54.66 17.07
N GLY A 246 37.18 -54.90 18.33
CA GLY A 246 37.80 -55.89 19.21
C GLY A 246 39.13 -55.44 19.82
N SER A 247 39.48 -54.16 19.66
CA SER A 247 40.70 -53.55 20.21
C SER A 247 40.66 -53.40 21.74
N ASP A 248 39.48 -53.51 22.37
CA ASP A 248 39.32 -53.48 23.82
C ASP A 248 40.23 -54.49 24.53
N LEU A 249 40.37 -55.70 23.98
CA LEU A 249 41.22 -56.73 24.59
C LEU A 249 42.71 -56.34 24.57
N GLU A 250 43.15 -55.70 23.48
CA GLU A 250 44.53 -55.25 23.28
C GLU A 250 44.83 -53.97 24.08
N ILE A 251 43.86 -53.05 24.16
CA ILE A 251 43.91 -51.82 24.97
C ILE A 251 43.91 -52.17 26.47
N ILE A 252 43.04 -53.09 26.91
CA ILE A 252 42.98 -53.57 28.29
C ILE A 252 44.26 -54.31 28.65
N GLU A 253 44.78 -55.18 27.77
CA GLU A 253 46.07 -55.88 27.99
C GLU A 253 47.23 -54.88 28.11
N ARG A 254 47.26 -53.84 27.27
CA ARG A 254 48.29 -52.80 27.31
C ARG A 254 48.22 -51.95 28.58
N VAL A 255 47.03 -51.51 28.98
CA VAL A 255 46.83 -50.73 30.23
C VAL A 255 47.15 -51.59 31.46
N ALA A 256 46.78 -52.87 31.45
CA ALA A 256 47.07 -53.81 32.53
C ALA A 256 48.58 -54.04 32.70
N ARG A 257 49.36 -54.14 31.61
CA ARG A 257 50.82 -54.24 31.67
C ARG A 257 51.50 -52.93 32.07
N ASP A 258 51.19 -51.83 31.38
CA ASP A 258 51.94 -50.56 31.50
C ASP A 258 51.62 -49.81 32.80
N LYS A 259 50.36 -49.81 33.25
CA LYS A 259 49.93 -49.02 34.43
C LYS A 259 49.75 -49.84 35.69
N LEU A 260 49.34 -51.09 35.57
CA LEU A 260 48.97 -51.94 36.71
C LEU A 260 50.00 -53.06 36.96
N GLY A 261 50.95 -53.28 36.05
CA GLY A 261 51.99 -54.31 36.18
C GLY A 261 51.45 -55.74 36.17
N TYR A 262 50.23 -55.95 35.67
CA TYR A 262 49.63 -57.28 35.59
C TYR A 262 50.20 -58.07 34.40
N ALA A 263 50.34 -59.38 34.59
CA ALA A 263 50.82 -60.31 33.58
C ALA A 263 49.86 -61.49 33.43
N LYS A 264 49.89 -62.17 32.28
CA LYS A 264 49.03 -63.33 32.05
C LYS A 264 49.42 -64.48 32.99
N PRO A 265 48.48 -65.35 33.42
CA PRO A 265 48.72 -66.38 34.46
C PRO A 265 49.88 -67.36 34.19
N ASN A 266 50.36 -67.45 32.95
CA ASN A 266 51.44 -68.36 32.51
C ASN A 266 52.65 -67.61 31.90
N GLU A 267 52.76 -66.29 32.09
CA GLU A 267 53.82 -65.45 31.51
C GLU A 267 54.92 -65.18 32.56
N ARG A 268 56.19 -65.39 32.20
CA ARG A 268 57.33 -65.10 33.08
C ARG A 268 57.79 -63.65 32.88
N VAL A 269 57.56 -62.81 33.87
CA VAL A 269 58.00 -61.41 33.88
C VAL A 269 59.42 -61.34 34.47
N PHE A 270 60.37 -60.86 33.67
CA PHE A 270 61.73 -60.60 34.13
C PHE A 270 61.85 -59.11 34.43
N ILE A 271 62.09 -58.79 35.70
CA ILE A 271 62.34 -57.43 36.15
C ILE A 271 63.86 -57.24 36.14
N ASP A 272 64.35 -56.37 35.27
CA ASP A 272 65.76 -56.02 35.23
C ASP A 272 66.11 -55.24 36.52
N VAL A 273 66.80 -55.91 37.44
CA VAL A 273 67.26 -55.32 38.72
C VAL A 273 68.60 -54.61 38.59
N THR A 274 69.22 -54.66 37.41
CA THR A 274 70.37 -53.83 37.04
C THR A 274 69.87 -52.45 36.62
N GLY A 275 69.56 -51.61 37.62
CA GLY A 275 69.20 -50.22 37.38
C GLY A 275 70.33 -49.43 36.71
N GLN A 276 70.06 -48.93 35.51
CA GLN A 276 70.64 -47.70 34.97
C GLN A 276 69.51 -46.74 34.63
#